data_AF-A0A1V5PTQ0-F1
#
_entry.id   AF-A0A1V5PTQ0-F1
#
_cell.length_a   1.000
_cell.length_b   1.000
_cell.length_c   1.000
_cell.angle_alpha   90.00
_cell.angle_beta   90.00
_cell.angle_gamma   90.00
#
_symmetry.space_group_name_H-M   'P 1'
#
loop_
_entity.id
_entity.type
_entity.pdbx_description
1 polymer ?
#
loop_
_entity_poly.entity_id
_entity_poly.type
_entity_poly.pdbx_seq_one_letter_code
_entity_poly.pdbx_strand_id
1 'polypeptide(L)'
;MKKLNKNKGFSLVEIIIVIAIIAIIGGILAPQLIKYLEKSKVAADTQKCDAMHTALTFALADPNVISADDKSKDWVDKFSTPNESFRLDAGMFGGDWVNCEFSKAVTETLGYNPWTTNAKDQGFKSTSANPATGLIPFVQVNESGTAFAVALAWSDRYGEKQGENFLGEYSELEDSRVIFVK
;
A
#
# COMPACT_ATOMS: atom_id res chain seq x y z
N MET A 1 -11.83 -12.83 70.40
CA MET A 1 -11.41 -13.23 69.03
C MET A 1 -10.45 -12.17 68.48
N LYS A 2 -9.16 -12.47 68.33
CA LYS A 2 -8.16 -11.52 67.77
C LYS A 2 -8.08 -11.74 66.26
N LYS A 3 -8.55 -10.77 65.47
CA LYS A 3 -8.35 -10.73 64.00
C LYS A 3 -6.88 -10.42 63.72
N LEU A 4 -6.17 -11.37 63.11
CA LEU A 4 -4.84 -11.16 62.53
C LEU A 4 -5.02 -10.44 61.18
N ASN A 5 -5.01 -9.12 61.18
CA ASN A 5 -4.97 -8.34 59.94
C ASN A 5 -3.57 -8.48 59.32
N LYS A 6 -3.41 -9.42 58.39
CA LYS A 6 -2.25 -9.52 57.51
C LYS A 6 -2.33 -8.39 56.48
N ASN A 7 -1.83 -7.21 56.82
CA ASN A 7 -1.55 -6.17 55.84
C ASN A 7 -0.34 -6.59 55.01
N LYS A 8 -0.57 -7.43 53.99
CA LYS A 8 0.41 -7.69 52.93
C LYS A 8 0.25 -6.62 51.85
N GLY A 9 0.74 -5.41 52.14
CA GLY A 9 1.00 -4.42 51.09
C GLY A 9 2.27 -4.78 50.34
N PHE A 10 2.33 -4.46 49.05
CA PHE A 10 3.57 -4.55 48.27
C PHE A 10 4.66 -3.70 48.93
N SER A 11 5.87 -4.24 49.05
CA SER A 11 7.03 -3.49 49.51
C SER A 11 7.40 -2.44 48.47
N LEU A 12 7.83 -1.25 48.92
CA LEU A 12 8.36 -0.21 48.05
C LEU A 12 9.47 -0.76 47.14
N VAL A 13 10.31 -1.64 47.68
CA VAL A 13 11.43 -2.26 46.93
C VAL A 13 10.93 -3.18 45.82
N GLU A 14 9.83 -3.89 46.05
CA GLU A 14 9.23 -4.78 45.05
C GLU A 14 8.70 -3.97 43.86
N ILE A 15 8.10 -2.80 44.12
CA ILE A 15 7.62 -1.90 43.07
C ILE A 15 8.77 -1.28 42.27
N ILE A 16 9.86 -0.85 42.93
CA ILE A 16 11.01 -0.23 42.24
C ILE A 16 11.71 -1.23 41.31
N ILE A 17 11.88 -2.48 41.75
CA ILE A 17 12.48 -3.53 40.90
C ILE A 17 11.60 -3.82 39.69
N VAL A 18 10.26 -3.84 39.87
CA VAL A 18 9.32 -4.10 38.77
C VAL A 18 9.40 -3.02 37.70
N ILE A 19 9.37 -1.73 38.08
CA ILE A 19 9.48 -0.65 37.08
C ILE A 19 10.84 -0.65 36.37
N ALA A 20 11.91 -1.05 37.07
CA ALA A 20 13.24 -1.16 36.47
C ALA A 20 13.30 -2.24 35.39
N ILE A 21 12.71 -3.41 35.64
CA ILE A 21 12.67 -4.50 34.65
C ILE A 21 11.77 -4.12 33.46
N ILE A 22 10.61 -3.50 33.71
CA ILE A 22 9.71 -3.01 32.63
C ILE A 22 10.44 -1.94 31.79
N ALA A 23 11.23 -1.06 32.40
CA ALA A 23 11.99 -0.05 31.69
C ALA A 23 13.09 -0.65 30.79
N ILE A 24 13.82 -1.66 31.27
CA ILE A 24 14.84 -2.37 30.47
C ILE A 24 14.19 -3.08 29.27
N ILE A 25 13.13 -3.85 29.52
CA ILE A 25 12.40 -4.57 28.47
C ILE A 25 11.78 -3.58 27.48
N GLY A 26 11.13 -2.54 27.98
CA GLY A 26 10.52 -1.48 27.17
C GLY A 26 11.53 -0.75 26.30
N GLY A 27 12.73 -0.46 26.82
CA GLY A 27 13.80 0.21 26.07
C GLY A 27 14.30 -0.60 24.87
N ILE A 28 14.40 -1.93 25.01
CA ILE A 28 14.85 -2.82 23.91
C ILE A 28 13.71 -3.11 22.92
N LEU A 29 12.50 -3.36 23.43
CA LEU A 29 11.36 -3.76 22.60
C LEU A 29 10.77 -2.61 21.79
N ALA A 30 10.78 -1.38 22.30
CA ALA A 30 10.21 -0.23 21.60
C ALA A 30 10.73 -0.05 20.16
N PRO A 31 12.05 0.08 19.89
CA PRO A 31 12.54 0.25 18.52
C PRO A 31 12.30 -0.96 17.62
N GLN A 32 12.29 -2.17 18.19
CA GLN A 32 12.00 -3.38 17.43
C GLN A 32 10.54 -3.44 17.00
N LEU A 33 9.60 -3.29 17.93
CA LEU A 33 8.15 -3.30 17.68
C LEU A 33 7.79 -2.32 16.55
N ILE A 34 8.34 -1.12 16.67
CA ILE A 34 8.26 -0.06 15.69
C ILE A 34 8.61 -0.51 14.27
N LYS A 35 9.75 -1.20 14.10
CA LYS A 35 10.21 -1.68 12.79
C LYS A 35 9.30 -2.77 12.25
N TYR A 36 8.80 -3.64 13.13
CA TYR A 36 7.86 -4.69 12.76
C TYR A 36 6.50 -4.14 12.34
N LEU A 37 6.01 -3.07 12.99
CA LEU A 37 4.78 -2.40 12.58
C LEU A 37 4.89 -1.84 11.17
N GLU A 38 5.99 -1.16 10.84
CA GLU A 38 6.22 -0.66 9.48
C GLU A 38 6.30 -1.79 8.46
N LYS A 39 7.05 -2.85 8.76
CA LYS A 39 7.09 -4.04 7.90
C LYS A 39 5.71 -4.66 7.68
N SER A 40 4.87 -4.68 8.72
CA SER A 40 3.50 -5.20 8.62
C SER A 40 2.60 -4.33 7.74
N LYS A 41 2.76 -3.00 7.78
CA LYS A 41 2.04 -2.08 6.90
C LYS A 41 2.45 -2.30 5.44
N VAL A 42 3.76 -2.36 5.19
CA VAL A 42 4.32 -2.61 3.86
C VAL A 42 3.80 -3.95 3.32
N ALA A 43 3.84 -5.02 4.10
CA ALA A 43 3.35 -6.32 3.66
C ALA A 43 1.85 -6.31 3.34
N ALA A 44 1.03 -5.62 4.13
CA ALA A 44 -0.40 -5.47 3.86
C ALA A 44 -0.67 -4.67 2.58
N ASP A 45 0.14 -3.64 2.32
CA ASP A 45 0.03 -2.83 1.12
C ASP A 45 0.53 -3.59 -0.13
N THR A 46 1.56 -4.44 0.00
CA THR A 46 1.99 -5.37 -1.06
C THR A 46 0.86 -6.28 -1.49
N GLN A 47 0.19 -6.93 -0.53
CA GLN A 47 -0.95 -7.81 -0.82
C GLN A 47 -2.11 -7.06 -1.53
N LYS A 48 -2.28 -5.78 -1.23
CA LYS A 48 -3.27 -4.94 -1.93
C LYS A 48 -2.84 -4.62 -3.36
N CYS A 49 -1.58 -4.26 -3.57
CA CYS A 49 -1.02 -4.10 -4.91
C CYS A 49 -1.13 -5.41 -5.71
N ASP A 50 -0.97 -6.57 -5.07
CA ASP A 50 -1.11 -7.90 -5.70
C ASP A 50 -2.54 -8.11 -6.21
N ALA A 51 -3.50 -7.82 -5.35
CA ALA A 51 -4.91 -7.90 -5.71
C ALA A 51 -5.26 -6.92 -6.85
N MET A 52 -4.71 -5.70 -6.83
CA MET A 52 -4.90 -4.70 -7.89
C MET A 52 -4.33 -5.16 -9.23
N HIS A 53 -3.09 -5.65 -9.25
CA HIS A 53 -2.47 -6.17 -10.46
C HIS A 53 -3.28 -7.32 -11.05
N THR A 54 -3.72 -8.24 -10.19
CA THR A 54 -4.58 -9.36 -10.57
C THR A 54 -5.90 -8.88 -11.19
N ALA A 55 -6.59 -7.93 -10.54
CA ALA A 55 -7.87 -7.38 -11.02
C ALA A 55 -7.73 -6.64 -12.36
N LEU A 56 -6.66 -5.85 -12.53
CA LEU A 56 -6.36 -5.17 -13.78
C LEU A 56 -6.08 -6.17 -14.90
N THR A 57 -5.27 -7.19 -14.61
CA THR A 57 -4.96 -8.27 -15.57
C THR A 57 -6.22 -9.02 -15.99
N PHE A 58 -7.12 -9.33 -15.04
CA PHE A 58 -8.40 -9.96 -15.35
C PHE A 58 -9.27 -9.10 -16.26
N ALA A 59 -9.40 -7.81 -15.95
CA ALA A 59 -10.20 -6.89 -16.77
C ALA A 59 -9.61 -6.68 -18.18
N LEU A 60 -8.27 -6.65 -18.31
CA LEU A 60 -7.58 -6.56 -19.61
C LEU A 60 -7.74 -7.84 -20.45
N ALA A 61 -7.91 -8.99 -19.80
CA ALA A 61 -8.05 -10.28 -20.46
C ALA A 61 -9.49 -10.58 -20.93
N ASP A 62 -10.50 -9.81 -20.48
CA ASP A 62 -11.89 -10.03 -20.86
C ASP A 62 -12.28 -9.20 -22.11
N PRO A 63 -12.53 -9.85 -23.27
CA PRO A 63 -12.89 -9.17 -24.51
C PRO A 63 -14.19 -8.36 -24.40
N ASN A 64 -15.14 -8.79 -23.57
CA ASN A 64 -16.42 -8.08 -23.42
C ASN A 64 -16.21 -6.78 -22.67
N VAL A 65 -15.34 -6.78 -21.65
CA VAL A 65 -15.01 -5.60 -20.85
C VAL A 65 -14.25 -4.59 -21.70
N ILE A 66 -13.17 -5.02 -22.37
CA ILE A 66 -12.30 -4.09 -23.10
C ILE A 66 -12.95 -3.49 -24.35
N SER A 67 -13.96 -4.15 -24.92
CA SER A 67 -14.65 -3.67 -26.13
C SER A 67 -15.99 -2.96 -25.84
N ALA A 68 -16.45 -2.96 -24.59
CA ALA A 68 -17.77 -2.46 -24.19
C ALA A 68 -17.99 -0.97 -24.51
N ASP A 69 -16.96 -0.15 -24.33
CA ASP A 69 -17.02 1.29 -24.53
C ASP A 69 -15.65 1.86 -24.92
N ASP A 70 -15.63 3.12 -25.36
CA ASP A 70 -14.41 3.75 -25.87
C ASP A 70 -13.36 4.00 -24.77
N LYS A 71 -13.77 4.23 -23.52
CA LYS A 71 -12.83 4.42 -22.41
C LYS A 71 -12.22 3.11 -21.93
N SER A 72 -12.96 2.01 -22.03
CA SER A 72 -12.41 0.67 -21.81
C SER A 72 -11.32 0.33 -22.84
N LYS A 73 -11.47 0.77 -24.10
CA LYS A 73 -10.42 0.65 -25.12
C LYS A 73 -9.23 1.57 -24.84
N ASP A 74 -9.49 2.82 -24.45
CA ASP A 74 -8.42 3.77 -24.10
C ASP A 74 -7.56 3.24 -22.92
N TRP A 75 -8.15 2.49 -21.99
CA TRP A 75 -7.41 1.79 -20.94
C TRP A 75 -6.47 0.73 -21.53
N VAL A 76 -6.93 -0.10 -22.47
CA VAL A 76 -6.06 -1.08 -23.15
C VAL A 76 -4.87 -0.39 -23.81
N ASP A 77 -5.11 0.75 -24.48
CA ASP A 77 -4.03 1.53 -25.10
C ASP A 77 -3.00 1.98 -24.07
N LYS A 78 -3.44 2.46 -22.90
CA LYS A 78 -2.54 2.84 -21.80
C LYS A 78 -1.72 1.67 -21.26
N PHE A 79 -2.34 0.51 -21.04
CA PHE A 79 -1.64 -0.69 -20.56
C PHE A 79 -0.75 -1.35 -21.63
N SER A 80 -0.96 -1.02 -22.91
CA SER A 80 -0.18 -1.55 -24.03
C SER A 80 0.88 -0.59 -24.57
N THR A 81 0.92 0.66 -24.07
CA THR A 81 1.90 1.67 -24.51
C THR A 81 3.25 1.37 -23.85
N PRO A 82 4.31 1.07 -24.62
CA PRO A 82 5.62 0.75 -24.07
C PRO A 82 6.17 1.86 -23.18
N ASN A 83 6.74 1.48 -22.04
CA ASN A 83 7.35 2.38 -21.05
C ASN A 83 6.41 3.47 -20.47
N GLU A 84 5.09 3.34 -20.66
CA GLU A 84 4.14 4.28 -20.08
C GLU A 84 4.09 4.12 -18.55
N SER A 85 4.05 5.24 -17.85
CA SER A 85 3.85 5.32 -16.41
C SER A 85 2.63 6.16 -16.11
N PHE A 86 1.68 5.64 -15.34
CA PHE A 86 0.48 6.40 -14.98
C PHE A 86 -0.05 6.05 -13.60
N ARG A 87 -0.68 7.03 -12.95
CA ARG A 87 -1.35 6.86 -11.66
C ARG A 87 -2.74 6.27 -11.81
N LEU A 88 -3.12 5.36 -10.93
CA LEU A 88 -4.47 4.79 -10.88
C LEU A 88 -5.35 5.63 -9.94
N ASP A 89 -5.68 6.86 -10.34
CA ASP A 89 -6.52 7.76 -9.55
C ASP A 89 -7.38 8.70 -10.41
N ALA A 90 -8.50 9.15 -9.84
CA ALA A 90 -9.45 10.05 -10.51
C ALA A 90 -8.92 11.47 -10.72
N GLY A 91 -7.81 11.84 -10.08
CA GLY A 91 -7.13 13.11 -10.27
C GLY A 91 -6.37 13.16 -11.60
N MET A 92 -5.97 12.00 -12.14
CA MET A 92 -5.39 11.89 -13.48
C MET A 92 -6.40 11.42 -14.53
N PHE A 93 -7.33 10.53 -14.14
CA PHE A 93 -8.33 9.96 -15.03
C PHE A 93 -9.73 10.23 -14.48
N GLY A 94 -10.38 11.30 -14.94
CA GLY A 94 -11.73 11.67 -14.48
C GLY A 94 -12.86 11.23 -15.43
N GLY A 95 -14.09 11.32 -14.93
CA GLY A 95 -15.30 11.17 -15.75
C GLY A 95 -15.47 9.75 -16.31
N ASP A 96 -15.65 9.65 -17.62
CA ASP A 96 -15.96 8.39 -18.31
C ASP A 96 -14.88 7.32 -18.11
N TRP A 97 -13.62 7.70 -17.88
CA TRP A 97 -12.54 6.77 -17.60
C TRP A 97 -12.79 5.93 -16.35
N VAL A 98 -13.36 6.51 -15.30
CA VAL A 98 -13.65 5.81 -14.03
C VAL A 98 -15.00 5.10 -14.07
N ASN A 99 -15.90 5.57 -14.94
CA ASN A 99 -17.26 5.04 -15.07
C ASN A 99 -17.43 4.02 -16.21
N CYS A 100 -16.36 3.74 -16.96
CA CYS A 100 -16.32 2.74 -18.02
C CYS A 100 -16.45 1.31 -17.48
N GLU A 101 -16.72 0.37 -18.39
CA GLU A 101 -16.87 -1.04 -18.03
C GLU A 101 -15.59 -1.64 -17.44
N PHE A 102 -14.42 -1.28 -17.99
CA PHE A 102 -13.13 -1.68 -17.46
C PHE A 102 -12.96 -1.29 -15.99
N SER A 103 -13.16 -0.02 -15.65
CA SER A 103 -12.99 0.47 -14.28
C SER A 103 -14.01 -0.12 -13.31
N LYS A 104 -15.23 -0.44 -13.78
CA LYS A 104 -16.24 -1.15 -12.99
C LYS A 104 -15.86 -2.61 -12.73
N ALA A 105 -15.41 -3.34 -13.76
CA ALA A 105 -14.97 -4.73 -13.63
C ALA A 105 -13.81 -4.87 -12.62
N VAL A 106 -12.85 -3.94 -12.67
CA VAL A 106 -11.75 -3.89 -11.71
C VAL A 106 -12.28 -3.60 -10.30
N THR A 107 -13.21 -2.65 -10.15
CA THR A 107 -13.82 -2.31 -8.85
C THR A 107 -14.61 -3.47 -8.25
N GLU A 108 -15.35 -4.20 -9.09
CA GLU A 108 -16.12 -5.39 -8.69
C GLU A 108 -15.18 -6.50 -8.21
N THR A 109 -14.09 -6.75 -8.95
CA THR A 109 -13.09 -7.77 -8.59
C THR A 109 -12.39 -7.45 -7.27
N LEU A 110 -12.10 -6.17 -7.00
CA LEU A 110 -11.42 -5.73 -5.79
C LEU A 110 -12.33 -5.58 -4.57
N GLY A 111 -13.63 -5.35 -4.79
CA GLY A 111 -14.58 -5.03 -3.71
C GLY A 111 -14.40 -3.64 -3.10
N TYR A 112 -13.55 -2.79 -3.69
CA TYR A 112 -13.38 -1.37 -3.35
C TYR A 112 -13.02 -0.58 -4.61
N ASN A 113 -13.26 0.73 -4.61
CA ASN A 113 -12.92 1.60 -5.74
C ASN A 113 -11.43 1.96 -5.73
N PRO A 114 -10.61 1.45 -6.67
CA PRO A 114 -9.19 1.79 -6.74
C PRO A 114 -8.94 3.18 -7.36
N TRP A 115 -9.94 3.81 -7.97
CA TRP A 115 -9.79 5.04 -8.75
C TRP A 115 -9.98 6.33 -7.93
N THR A 116 -10.04 6.24 -6.60
CA THR A 116 -10.22 7.42 -5.74
C THR A 116 -8.96 8.31 -5.69
N THR A 117 -9.16 9.61 -5.54
CA THR A 117 -8.08 10.59 -5.30
C THR A 117 -7.52 10.53 -3.87
N ASN A 118 -8.17 9.80 -2.98
CA ASN A 118 -7.78 9.67 -1.58
C ASN A 118 -7.34 8.25 -1.27
N ALA A 119 -6.03 8.08 -1.13
CA ALA A 119 -5.38 6.81 -0.82
C ALA A 119 -5.89 6.11 0.45
N LYS A 120 -6.42 6.86 1.43
CA LYS A 120 -7.01 6.26 2.64
C LYS A 120 -8.25 5.45 2.32
N ASP A 121 -8.98 5.82 1.28
CA ASP A 121 -10.20 5.14 0.85
C ASP A 121 -9.88 3.81 0.14
N GLN A 122 -8.67 3.66 -0.41
CA GLN A 122 -8.13 2.39 -0.93
C GLN A 122 -7.63 1.46 0.19
N GLY A 123 -7.54 1.97 1.42
CA GLY A 123 -7.21 1.20 2.62
C GLY A 123 -5.73 0.89 2.80
N PHE A 124 -4.82 1.56 2.07
CA PHE A 124 -3.39 1.45 2.28
C PHE A 124 -2.97 1.95 3.69
N LYS A 125 -1.97 1.31 4.28
CA LYS A 125 -1.59 1.44 5.70
C LYS A 125 -0.26 2.15 5.92
N SER A 126 0.62 2.14 4.94
CA SER A 126 1.91 2.82 4.99
C SER A 126 1.75 4.34 5.01
N THR A 127 2.86 5.05 5.16
CA THR A 127 2.87 6.51 4.97
C THR A 127 3.31 6.81 3.55
N SER A 128 2.73 7.83 2.90
CA SER A 128 3.14 8.23 1.55
C SER A 128 4.56 8.78 1.56
N ALA A 129 5.37 8.47 0.55
CA ALA A 129 6.67 9.10 0.37
C ALA A 129 6.54 10.62 0.14
N ASN A 130 5.56 10.99 -0.67
CA ASN A 130 5.22 12.38 -0.94
C ASN A 130 3.89 12.76 -0.25
N PRO A 131 3.94 13.55 0.84
CA PRO A 131 2.73 13.93 1.58
C PRO A 131 1.77 14.81 0.76
N ALA A 132 2.20 15.42 -0.35
CA ALA A 132 1.34 16.24 -1.20
C ALA A 132 0.46 15.40 -2.15
N THR A 133 0.88 14.19 -2.51
CA THR A 133 0.13 13.31 -3.43
C THR A 133 -0.55 12.13 -2.72
N GLY A 134 -0.19 11.83 -1.47
CA GLY A 134 -0.72 10.65 -0.78
C GLY A 134 -0.18 9.33 -1.35
N LEU A 135 -0.73 8.20 -0.88
CA LEU A 135 -0.37 6.85 -1.30
C LEU A 135 -1.15 6.44 -2.56
N ILE A 136 -0.77 6.99 -3.71
CA ILE A 136 -1.44 6.66 -4.98
C ILE A 136 -0.71 5.52 -5.67
N PRO A 137 -1.41 4.41 -6.00
CA PRO A 137 -0.82 3.34 -6.79
C PRO A 137 -0.57 3.81 -8.23
N PHE A 138 0.55 3.40 -8.79
CA PHE A 138 0.91 3.69 -10.18
C PHE A 138 1.19 2.39 -10.93
N VAL A 139 0.98 2.45 -12.24
CA VAL A 139 1.30 1.39 -13.18
C VAL A 139 2.54 1.78 -13.95
N GLN A 140 3.45 0.82 -14.11
CA GLN A 140 4.59 0.91 -15.01
C GLN A 140 4.48 -0.18 -16.06
N VAL A 141 4.31 0.20 -17.32
CA VAL A 141 4.30 -0.75 -18.45
C VAL A 141 5.74 -1.08 -18.86
N ASN A 142 5.98 -2.33 -19.25
CA ASN A 142 7.30 -2.78 -19.70
C ASN A 142 7.67 -2.23 -21.09
N GLU A 143 8.93 -2.42 -21.48
CA GLU A 143 9.49 -1.97 -22.75
C GLU A 143 8.80 -2.56 -23.99
N SER A 144 8.05 -3.65 -23.85
CA SER A 144 7.34 -4.30 -24.95
C SER A 144 5.85 -3.98 -25.01
N GLY A 145 5.28 -3.30 -24.00
CA GLY A 145 3.84 -3.05 -23.91
C GLY A 145 3.00 -4.30 -23.62
N THR A 146 3.62 -5.38 -23.10
CA THR A 146 2.95 -6.68 -22.91
C THR A 146 2.72 -7.06 -21.45
N ALA A 147 3.42 -6.40 -20.54
CA ALA A 147 3.28 -6.61 -19.11
C ALA A 147 3.39 -5.26 -18.39
N PHE A 148 2.86 -5.22 -17.17
CA PHE A 148 2.93 -4.04 -16.33
C PHE A 148 3.16 -4.45 -14.89
N ALA A 149 3.63 -3.50 -14.10
CA ALA A 149 3.75 -3.63 -12.65
C ALA A 149 2.82 -2.62 -11.98
N VAL A 150 2.30 -2.98 -10.81
CA VAL A 150 1.62 -2.04 -9.90
C VAL A 150 2.57 -1.71 -8.77
N ALA A 151 2.65 -0.41 -8.46
CA ALA A 151 3.65 0.10 -7.57
C ALA A 151 3.10 1.21 -6.66
N LEU A 152 3.65 1.32 -5.44
CA LEU A 152 3.18 2.27 -4.41
C LEU A 152 4.32 3.02 -3.72
N ALA A 153 4.34 4.35 -3.87
CA ALA A 153 5.35 5.22 -3.27
C ALA A 153 5.16 5.37 -1.75
N TRP A 154 6.03 4.77 -0.95
CA TRP A 154 5.92 4.76 0.52
C TRP A 154 7.13 5.41 1.20
N SER A 155 6.88 6.04 2.34
CA SER A 155 7.89 6.41 3.33
C SER A 155 7.79 5.49 4.53
N ASP A 156 8.94 5.16 5.12
CA ASP A 156 8.93 4.67 6.49
C ASP A 156 8.45 5.75 7.47
N ARG A 157 7.98 5.35 8.64
CA ARG A 157 7.60 6.25 9.75
C ARG A 157 8.60 7.35 10.14
N TYR A 158 9.89 7.19 9.79
CA TYR A 158 10.93 8.14 10.14
C TYR A 158 11.26 9.08 8.99
N GLY A 159 10.68 8.84 7.81
CA GLY A 159 10.98 9.54 6.56
C GLY A 159 12.39 9.26 6.02
N GLU A 160 13.11 8.30 6.60
CA GLU A 160 14.52 8.02 6.28
C GLU A 160 14.68 7.14 5.04
N LYS A 161 13.73 6.22 4.82
CA LYS A 161 13.60 5.47 3.57
C LYS A 161 12.38 5.96 2.81
N GLN A 162 12.67 6.65 1.70
CA GLN A 162 11.70 7.05 0.68
C GLN A 162 11.83 6.11 -0.51
N GLY A 163 10.76 5.46 -0.92
CA GLY A 163 10.55 5.10 -2.31
C GLY A 163 9.93 6.31 -3.00
N GLU A 164 10.76 7.27 -3.40
CA GLU A 164 10.25 8.34 -4.26
C GLU A 164 9.71 7.72 -5.55
N ASN A 165 8.67 8.36 -6.12
CA ASN A 165 8.01 7.95 -7.36
C ASN A 165 9.01 7.25 -8.28
N PHE A 166 8.78 5.98 -8.59
CA PHE A 166 9.66 5.30 -9.52
C PHE A 166 9.54 6.01 -10.87
N LEU A 167 10.59 6.73 -11.25
CA LEU A 167 10.72 7.44 -12.52
C LEU A 167 11.68 6.70 -13.47
N GLY A 168 12.08 5.47 -13.12
CA GLY A 168 13.00 4.63 -13.89
C GLY A 168 12.28 3.71 -14.87
N GLU A 169 13.02 2.80 -15.49
CA GLU A 169 12.48 1.84 -16.48
C GLU A 169 11.98 0.55 -15.83
N TYR A 170 11.06 -0.19 -16.45
CA TYR A 170 10.50 -1.43 -15.88
C TYR A 170 11.56 -2.43 -15.36
N SER A 171 12.73 -2.45 -15.99
CA SER A 171 13.89 -3.28 -15.59
C SER A 171 14.49 -2.89 -14.23
N GLU A 172 14.39 -1.63 -13.80
CA GLU A 172 14.95 -1.11 -12.54
C GLU A 172 13.95 -1.21 -11.36
N LEU A 173 12.76 -1.77 -11.59
CA LEU A 173 11.70 -1.89 -10.59
C LEU A 173 12.11 -2.76 -9.38
N GLU A 174 12.96 -3.78 -9.54
CA GLU A 174 13.37 -4.65 -8.42
C GLU A 174 14.33 -3.98 -7.43
N ASP A 175 15.05 -2.94 -7.88
CA ASP A 175 16.05 -2.22 -7.06
C ASP A 175 15.48 -0.95 -6.39
N SER A 176 14.26 -0.58 -6.72
CA SER A 176 13.64 0.64 -6.19
C SER A 176 12.90 0.39 -4.87
N ARG A 177 12.89 1.40 -3.99
CA ARG A 177 12.37 1.30 -2.61
C ARG A 177 10.85 1.40 -2.55
N VAL A 178 10.14 0.88 -3.54
CA VAL A 178 8.69 0.99 -3.71
C VAL A 178 8.07 -0.40 -3.52
N ILE A 179 6.79 -0.49 -3.17
CA ILE A 179 6.09 -1.77 -3.06
C ILE A 179 5.72 -2.22 -4.47
N PHE A 180 6.21 -3.37 -4.92
CA PHE A 180 6.07 -3.83 -6.30
C PHE A 180 5.37 -5.16 -6.44
N VAL A 181 4.54 -5.24 -7.49
CA VAL A 181 3.95 -6.47 -7.99
C VAL A 181 4.05 -6.47 -9.50
N LYS A 182 4.66 -7.52 -10.07
CA LYS A 182 4.80 -7.78 -11.51
C LYS A 182 3.82 -8.86 -11.97
#